data_AF-A0A417QU56-F1
#
_entry.id   AF-A0A417QU56-F1
#
_cell.length_a   1.000
_cell.length_b   1.000
_cell.length_c   1.000
_cell.angle_alpha   90.00
_cell.angle_beta   90.00
_cell.angle_gamma   90.00
#
_symmetry.space_group_name_H-M   'P 1'
#
loop_
_entity.id
_entity.type
_entity.pdbx_description
1 polymer ?
#
loop_
_entity_poly.entity_id
_entity_poly.type
_entity_poly.pdbx_seq_one_letter_code
_entity_poly.pdbx_strand_id
1 'polypeptide(L)'
;MEKNKDILIVIIATLIFGGASKILVGVPYMAWGYFDQLFIAAFILWTFYSAALYVAIKIENRKNENYLKIGFVGVMFGLAVACLKMGVDAIIEQFAKSASNLIITAFMMEMGILILGSIIIFALYIYVAKKEILWNKSMKNYTLGLGGIIGIYFAVIVYYLWQLKHWMEKFSGLDVVKEIGKEQGILNLSTKYARESTMMGMVVYVAFFIVLWIALKKNTENKEA
;
A
#
# COMPACT_ATOMS: atom_id res chain seq x y z
N MET A 1 28.70 2.32 12.51
CA MET A 1 27.30 2.15 12.94
C MET A 1 26.28 2.97 12.10
N GLU A 2 26.70 3.73 11.07
CA GLU A 2 25.79 4.57 10.25
C GLU A 2 25.00 3.83 9.15
N LYS A 3 25.41 2.62 8.76
CA LYS A 3 24.98 1.94 7.52
C LYS A 3 23.51 1.43 7.51
N ASN A 4 22.80 1.50 8.64
CA ASN A 4 21.46 0.91 8.83
C ASN A 4 20.37 1.90 9.25
N LYS A 5 20.68 3.19 9.42
CA LYS A 5 19.70 4.17 9.93
C LYS A 5 18.53 4.39 8.96
N ASP A 6 18.80 4.39 7.66
CA ASP A 6 17.80 4.53 6.60
C ASP A 6 16.80 3.35 6.57
N ILE A 7 17.30 2.10 6.65
CA ILE A 7 16.45 0.90 6.70
C ILE A 7 15.56 0.96 7.94
N LEU A 8 16.11 1.37 9.09
CA LEU A 8 15.34 1.49 10.32
C LEU A 8 14.21 2.52 10.18
N ILE A 9 14.49 3.69 9.60
CA ILE A 9 13.48 4.72 9.34
C ILE A 9 12.38 4.16 8.43
N VAL A 10 12.75 3.47 7.34
CA VAL A 10 11.77 2.89 6.42
C VAL A 10 10.93 1.82 7.11
N ILE A 11 11.53 0.91 7.87
CA ILE A 11 10.78 -0.13 8.59
C ILE A 11 9.78 0.52 9.57
N ILE A 12 10.24 1.48 10.38
CA ILE A 12 9.37 2.16 11.35
C ILE A 12 8.26 2.94 10.63
N ALA A 13 8.59 3.71 9.59
CA ALA A 13 7.62 4.49 8.84
C ALA A 13 6.58 3.60 8.15
N THR A 14 6.99 2.48 7.54
CA THR A 14 6.08 1.54 6.89
C THR A 14 5.18 0.82 7.89
N LEU A 15 5.72 0.42 9.05
CA LEU A 15 4.91 -0.21 10.12
C LEU A 15 3.89 0.77 10.70
N ILE A 16 4.30 2.02 10.97
CA ILE A 16 3.40 3.08 11.45
C ILE A 16 2.35 3.37 10.37
N PHE A 17 2.76 3.52 9.11
CA PHE A 17 1.83 3.77 8.02
C PHE A 17 0.78 2.66 7.90
N GLY A 18 1.18 1.38 7.90
CA GLY A 18 0.24 0.26 7.85
C GLY A 18 -0.67 0.16 9.07
N GLY A 19 -0.09 0.22 10.27
CA GLY A 19 -0.84 0.13 11.52
C GLY A 19 -1.81 1.29 11.72
N ALA A 20 -1.33 2.52 11.56
CA ALA A 20 -2.16 3.72 11.69
C ALA A 20 -3.23 3.79 10.59
N SER A 21 -2.92 3.38 9.36
CA SER A 21 -3.94 3.29 8.31
C SER A 21 -5.07 2.35 8.69
N LYS A 22 -4.74 1.17 9.23
CA LYS A 22 -5.78 0.20 9.62
C LYS A 22 -6.67 0.72 10.76
N ILE A 23 -6.08 1.40 11.74
CA ILE A 23 -6.79 1.92 12.92
C ILE A 23 -7.64 3.15 12.57
N LEU A 24 -7.07 4.09 11.81
CA LEU A 24 -7.69 5.39 11.57
C LEU A 24 -8.69 5.37 10.42
N VAL A 25 -8.35 4.67 9.33
CA VAL A 25 -9.07 4.78 8.05
C VAL A 25 -9.41 3.43 7.41
N GLY A 26 -8.99 2.31 8.01
CA GLY A 26 -9.14 0.96 7.47
C GLY A 26 -8.20 0.69 6.29
N VAL A 27 -8.34 1.48 5.23
CA VAL A 27 -7.48 1.56 4.05
C VAL A 27 -7.17 3.04 3.81
N PRO A 28 -5.91 3.45 3.60
CA PRO A 28 -5.53 4.84 3.39
C PRO A 28 -5.91 5.29 1.96
N TYR A 29 -7.22 5.42 1.76
CA TYR A 29 -7.91 5.74 0.52
C TYR A 29 -8.56 7.12 0.64
N MET A 30 -8.49 7.91 -0.42
CA MET A 30 -9.04 9.26 -0.51
C MET A 30 -10.15 9.31 -1.56
N ALA A 31 -11.40 9.26 -1.11
CA ALA A 31 -12.57 9.34 -1.98
C ALA A 31 -12.67 10.73 -2.63
N TRP A 32 -12.81 10.78 -3.96
CA TRP A 32 -12.81 12.05 -4.67
C TRP A 32 -14.14 12.79 -4.47
N GLY A 33 -14.08 14.06 -4.07
CA GLY A 33 -15.28 14.88 -3.81
C GLY A 33 -15.88 14.72 -2.42
N TYR A 34 -15.33 13.83 -1.58
CA TYR A 34 -15.73 13.65 -0.17
C TYR A 34 -14.54 13.98 0.74
N PHE A 35 -14.44 15.26 1.14
CA PHE A 35 -13.39 15.77 2.02
C PHE A 35 -13.77 15.63 3.50
N ASP A 36 -13.92 14.39 3.95
CA ASP A 36 -14.26 14.08 5.34
C ASP A 36 -13.02 13.86 6.22
N GLN A 37 -13.24 13.46 7.47
CA GLN A 37 -12.14 13.18 8.41
C GLN A 37 -11.26 12.02 7.95
N LEU A 38 -11.83 11.01 7.28
CA LEU A 38 -11.09 9.85 6.77
C LEU A 38 -10.18 10.26 5.60
N PHE A 39 -10.69 11.10 4.71
CA PHE A 39 -9.91 11.71 3.63
C PHE A 39 -8.70 12.46 4.19
N ILE A 40 -8.94 13.36 5.16
CA ILE A 40 -7.86 14.18 5.75
C ILE A 40 -6.83 13.28 6.45
N ALA A 41 -7.28 12.26 7.19
CA ALA A 41 -6.38 11.31 7.84
C ALA A 41 -5.54 10.52 6.83
N ALA A 42 -6.14 10.02 5.74
CA ALA A 42 -5.42 9.32 4.67
C ALA A 42 -4.41 10.24 3.97
N PHE A 43 -4.78 11.50 3.70
CA PHE A 43 -3.90 12.50 3.10
C PHE A 43 -2.67 12.76 3.98
N ILE A 44 -2.88 12.93 5.28
CA ILE A 44 -1.81 13.15 6.27
C ILE A 44 -0.90 11.92 6.36
N LEU A 45 -1.46 10.71 6.40
CA LEU A 45 -0.70 9.46 6.43
C LEU A 45 0.22 9.33 5.21
N TRP A 46 -0.30 9.57 4.00
CA TRP A 46 0.49 9.52 2.77
C TRP A 46 1.57 10.60 2.71
N THR A 47 1.26 11.80 3.21
CA THR A 47 2.21 12.90 3.30
C THR A 47 3.40 12.51 4.18
N PHE A 48 3.15 12.07 5.42
CA PHE A 48 4.22 11.73 6.35
C PHE A 48 4.99 10.46 5.95
N TYR A 49 4.30 9.43 5.44
CA TYR A 49 4.97 8.22 4.98
C TYR A 49 5.96 8.52 3.86
N SER A 50 5.52 9.26 2.83
CA SER A 50 6.35 9.60 1.68
C SER A 50 7.49 10.56 2.05
N ALA A 51 7.23 11.49 2.97
CA ALA A 51 8.26 12.35 3.54
C ALA A 51 9.34 11.55 4.28
N ALA A 52 8.94 10.55 5.08
CA ALA A 52 9.88 9.69 5.79
C ALA A 52 10.74 8.86 4.83
N LEU A 53 10.16 8.32 3.75
CA LEU A 53 10.92 7.62 2.70
C LEU A 53 11.93 8.56 2.01
N TYR A 54 11.52 9.80 1.69
CA TYR A 54 12.41 10.80 1.12
C TYR A 54 13.59 11.14 2.06
N VAL A 55 13.30 11.34 3.34
CA VAL A 55 14.33 11.58 4.36
C VAL A 55 15.28 10.40 4.47
N ALA A 56 14.75 9.17 4.50
CA ALA A 56 15.55 7.95 4.61
C ALA A 56 16.57 7.82 3.47
N ILE A 57 16.13 8.01 2.21
CA ILE A 57 17.03 7.90 1.06
C ILE A 57 18.08 9.03 1.03
N LYS A 58 17.70 10.25 1.44
CA LYS A 58 18.62 11.40 1.45
C LYS A 58 19.69 11.29 2.55
N ILE A 59 19.33 10.78 3.72
CA ILE A 59 20.27 10.50 4.81
C ILE A 59 21.27 9.42 4.40
N GLU A 60 20.84 8.40 3.66
CA GLU A 60 21.74 7.37 3.12
C GLU A 60 22.78 7.99 2.16
N ASN A 61 22.34 8.90 1.29
CA ASN A 61 23.13 9.36 0.15
C ASN A 61 24.05 10.57 0.40
N ARG A 62 23.82 11.40 1.42
CA ARG A 62 24.66 12.59 1.66
C ARG A 62 24.91 12.84 3.14
N LYS A 63 26.19 12.93 3.50
CA LYS A 63 26.64 13.14 4.89
C LYS A 63 26.60 14.58 5.41
N ASN A 64 26.34 15.59 4.56
CA ASN A 64 26.62 17.00 4.91
C ASN A 64 25.53 18.01 4.51
N GLU A 65 24.26 17.59 4.45
CA GLU A 65 23.13 18.51 4.25
C GLU A 65 22.40 18.81 5.57
N ASN A 66 21.89 20.03 5.72
CA ASN A 66 21.12 20.43 6.89
C ASN A 66 19.84 19.58 7.02
N TYR A 67 19.70 18.82 8.10
CA TYR A 67 18.56 17.94 8.38
C TYR A 67 17.22 18.68 8.31
N LEU A 68 17.14 19.95 8.72
CA LEU A 68 15.92 20.76 8.61
C LEU A 68 15.51 20.97 7.16
N LYS A 69 16.47 21.22 6.27
CA LYS A 69 16.21 21.38 4.84
C LYS A 69 15.73 20.07 4.20
N ILE A 70 16.36 18.95 4.57
CA ILE A 70 15.92 17.62 4.09
C ILE A 70 14.50 17.34 4.57
N GLY A 71 14.19 17.61 5.83
CA GLY A 71 12.84 17.44 6.39
C GLY A 71 11.81 18.29 5.66
N PHE A 72 12.09 19.58 5.43
CA PHE A 72 11.18 20.47 4.71
C PHE A 72 10.90 20.00 3.28
N VAL A 73 11.95 19.65 2.52
CA VAL A 73 11.79 19.11 1.17
C VAL A 73 11.05 17.77 1.19
N GLY A 74 11.30 16.93 2.19
CA GLY A 74 10.58 15.68 2.40
C GLY A 74 9.08 15.90 2.60
N VAL A 75 8.68 16.88 3.41
CA VAL A 75 7.26 17.24 3.59
C VAL A 75 6.64 17.73 2.28
N MET A 76 7.32 18.60 1.53
CA MET A 76 6.83 19.06 0.22
C MET A 76 6.68 17.91 -0.79
N PHE A 77 7.64 16.99 -0.80
CA PHE A 77 7.54 15.75 -1.58
C PHE A 77 6.34 14.90 -1.14
N GLY A 78 6.13 14.76 0.16
CA GLY A 78 5.01 14.01 0.71
C GLY A 78 3.65 14.61 0.33
N LEU A 79 3.51 15.94 0.37
CA LEU A 79 2.32 16.64 -0.07
C LEU A 79 2.04 16.38 -1.56
N ALA A 80 3.08 16.47 -2.41
CA ALA A 80 2.94 16.17 -3.83
C ALA A 80 2.49 14.72 -4.06
N VAL A 81 3.05 13.77 -3.33
CA VAL A 81 2.66 12.35 -3.40
C VAL A 81 1.23 12.14 -2.93
N ALA A 82 0.80 12.78 -1.84
CA ALA A 82 -0.58 12.66 -1.36
C ALA A 82 -1.58 13.20 -2.40
N CYS A 83 -1.27 14.31 -3.08
CA CYS A 83 -2.07 14.80 -4.20
C CYS A 83 -2.10 13.81 -5.38
N LEU A 84 -0.96 13.18 -5.73
CA LEU A 84 -0.93 12.14 -6.75
C LEU A 84 -1.78 10.93 -6.35
N LYS A 85 -1.69 10.50 -5.10
CA LYS A 85 -2.50 9.41 -4.56
C LYS A 85 -4.00 9.71 -4.65
N MET A 86 -4.40 10.94 -4.38
CA MET A 86 -5.79 11.37 -4.54
C MET A 86 -6.27 11.18 -5.99
N GLY A 87 -5.43 11.52 -6.98
CA GLY A 87 -5.73 11.27 -8.40
C GLY A 87 -5.81 9.78 -8.74
N VAL A 88 -4.89 8.96 -8.21
CA VAL A 88 -4.92 7.50 -8.38
C VAL A 88 -6.19 6.90 -7.78
N ASP A 89 -6.60 7.36 -6.59
CA ASP A 89 -7.81 6.90 -5.91
C ASP A 89 -9.09 7.26 -6.65
N ALA A 90 -9.13 8.43 -7.30
CA ALA A 90 -10.25 8.84 -8.15
C ALA A 90 -10.41 7.91 -9.36
N ILE A 91 -9.31 7.48 -9.98
CA ILE A 91 -9.31 6.52 -11.09
C ILE A 91 -9.79 5.15 -10.58
N ILE A 92 -9.24 4.67 -9.45
CA ILE A 92 -9.65 3.40 -8.84
C ILE A 92 -11.13 3.43 -8.50
N GLU A 93 -11.67 4.56 -8.03
CA GLU A 93 -13.10 4.73 -7.73
C GLU A 93 -13.98 4.46 -8.94
N GLN A 94 -13.60 4.95 -10.12
CA GLN A 94 -14.38 4.76 -11.35
C GLN A 94 -14.48 3.26 -11.71
N PHE A 95 -13.40 2.52 -11.54
CA PHE A 95 -13.41 1.08 -11.76
C PHE A 95 -14.13 0.34 -10.62
N ALA A 96 -13.94 0.76 -9.38
CA ALA A 96 -14.54 0.14 -8.20
C ALA A 96 -16.07 0.30 -8.14
N LYS A 97 -16.62 1.41 -8.66
CA LYS A 97 -18.07 1.60 -8.83
C LYS A 97 -18.71 0.56 -9.75
N SER A 98 -17.92 0.03 -10.69
CA SER A 98 -18.35 -1.05 -11.57
C SER A 98 -18.29 -2.42 -10.89
N ALA A 99 -17.64 -2.54 -9.73
CA ALA A 99 -17.58 -3.76 -8.96
C ALA A 99 -18.79 -3.86 -8.01
N SER A 100 -19.60 -4.91 -8.15
CA SER A 100 -20.74 -5.18 -7.27
C SER A 100 -20.35 -5.79 -5.91
N ASN A 101 -19.05 -5.96 -5.64
CA ASN A 101 -18.53 -6.71 -4.50
C ASN A 101 -17.46 -5.93 -3.74
N LEU A 102 -17.71 -5.68 -2.46
CA LEU A 102 -16.82 -4.97 -1.54
C LEU A 102 -15.43 -5.62 -1.41
N ILE A 103 -15.31 -6.93 -1.59
CA ILE A 103 -14.01 -7.63 -1.58
C ILE A 103 -13.16 -7.18 -2.76
N ILE A 104 -13.76 -7.05 -3.95
CA ILE A 104 -13.06 -6.61 -5.17
C ILE A 104 -12.70 -5.13 -5.04
N THR A 105 -13.63 -4.31 -4.56
CA THR A 105 -13.37 -2.88 -4.29
C THR A 105 -12.20 -2.69 -3.33
N ALA A 106 -12.19 -3.40 -2.20
CA ALA A 106 -11.09 -3.35 -1.24
C ALA A 106 -9.76 -3.79 -1.88
N PHE A 107 -9.77 -4.92 -2.60
CA PHE A 107 -8.59 -5.41 -3.31
C PHE A 107 -8.03 -4.37 -4.30
N MET A 108 -8.89 -3.71 -5.08
CA MET A 108 -8.46 -2.67 -6.02
C MET A 108 -7.81 -1.46 -5.34
N MET A 109 -8.37 -1.02 -4.22
CA MET A 109 -7.77 0.06 -3.41
C MET A 109 -6.41 -0.36 -2.86
N GLU A 110 -6.26 -1.60 -2.38
CA GLU A 110 -5.00 -2.13 -1.87
C GLU A 110 -3.94 -2.31 -2.97
N MET A 111 -4.35 -2.71 -4.18
CA MET A 111 -3.47 -2.73 -5.35
C MET A 111 -3.00 -1.31 -5.73
N GLY A 112 -3.86 -0.30 -5.61
CA GLY A 112 -3.48 1.09 -5.79
C GLY A 112 -2.36 1.54 -4.85
N ILE A 113 -2.44 1.14 -3.57
CA ILE A 113 -1.41 1.39 -2.57
C ILE A 113 -0.10 0.72 -2.98
N LEU A 114 -0.14 -0.58 -3.30
CA LEU A 114 1.03 -1.36 -3.72
C LEU A 114 1.72 -0.74 -4.94
N ILE A 115 0.95 -0.38 -5.96
CA ILE A 115 1.47 0.19 -7.21
C ILE A 115 2.10 1.56 -6.94
N LEU A 116 1.37 2.49 -6.32
CA LEU A 116 1.90 3.83 -6.09
C LEU A 116 3.09 3.81 -5.14
N GLY A 117 2.99 3.07 -4.03
CA GLY A 117 4.09 2.93 -3.07
C GLY A 117 5.36 2.38 -3.71
N SER A 118 5.22 1.38 -4.59
CA SER A 118 6.35 0.84 -5.35
C SER A 118 6.96 1.88 -6.28
N ILE A 119 6.13 2.60 -7.06
CA ILE A 119 6.59 3.65 -7.96
C ILE A 119 7.38 4.73 -7.20
N ILE A 120 6.88 5.17 -6.04
CA ILE A 120 7.56 6.15 -5.20
C ILE A 120 8.93 5.62 -4.76
N ILE A 121 8.99 4.39 -4.26
CA ILE A 121 10.24 3.77 -3.81
C ILE A 121 11.25 3.71 -4.98
N PHE A 122 10.84 3.25 -6.16
CA PHE A 122 11.70 3.25 -7.35
C PHE A 122 12.14 4.65 -7.75
N ALA A 123 11.23 5.62 -7.78
CA ALA A 123 11.52 7.01 -8.14
C ALA A 123 12.53 7.65 -7.17
N LEU A 124 12.42 7.36 -5.87
CA LEU A 124 13.38 7.81 -4.86
C LEU A 124 14.78 7.26 -5.15
N TYR A 125 14.91 5.96 -5.46
CA TYR A 125 16.21 5.39 -5.81
C TYR A 125 16.79 5.97 -7.11
N ILE A 126 15.97 6.10 -8.16
CA ILE A 126 16.46 6.51 -9.49
C ILE A 126 16.75 8.00 -9.57
N TYR A 127 15.84 8.85 -9.08
CA TYR A 127 15.88 10.31 -9.29
C TYR A 127 16.46 11.06 -8.10
N VAL A 128 16.10 10.67 -6.87
CA VAL A 128 16.59 11.36 -5.67
C VAL A 128 17.97 10.85 -5.28
N ALA A 129 18.13 9.52 -5.26
CA ALA A 129 19.40 8.90 -4.93
C ALA A 129 20.37 8.84 -6.12
N LYS A 130 19.89 9.12 -7.34
CA LYS A 130 20.68 8.94 -8.58
C LYS A 130 21.36 7.57 -8.64
N LYS A 131 20.67 6.52 -8.21
CA LYS A 131 21.20 5.16 -8.23
C LYS A 131 20.75 4.43 -9.50
N GLU A 132 21.61 3.55 -9.98
CA GLU A 132 21.31 2.59 -11.05
C GLU A 132 20.94 1.24 -10.45
N ILE A 133 19.90 0.60 -10.97
CA ILE A 133 19.38 -0.67 -10.46
C ILE A 133 20.07 -1.81 -11.19
N LEU A 134 20.80 -2.63 -10.44
CA LEU A 134 21.53 -3.76 -10.97
C LEU A 134 20.65 -5.00 -11.04
N TRP A 135 20.39 -5.49 -12.25
CA TRP A 135 19.64 -6.73 -12.48
C TRP A 135 20.49 -7.99 -12.30
N ASN A 136 21.03 -8.17 -11.10
CA ASN A 136 21.85 -9.33 -10.74
C ASN A 136 21.01 -10.52 -10.24
N LYS A 137 21.68 -11.64 -9.91
CA LYS A 137 21.02 -12.86 -9.37
C LYS A 137 20.25 -12.58 -8.07
N SER A 138 20.76 -11.68 -7.22
CA SER A 138 20.11 -11.28 -5.97
C SER A 138 18.79 -10.56 -6.24
N MET A 139 18.73 -9.61 -7.19
CA MET A 139 17.47 -8.98 -7.60
C MET A 139 16.46 -9.99 -8.11
N LYS A 140 16.87 -10.96 -8.92
CA LYS A 140 15.97 -12.02 -9.40
C LYS A 140 15.30 -12.78 -8.26
N ASN A 141 16.04 -13.09 -7.19
CA ASN A 141 15.49 -13.74 -6.01
C ASN A 141 14.50 -12.83 -5.26
N TYR A 142 14.81 -11.54 -5.10
CA TYR A 142 13.88 -10.59 -4.48
C TYR A 142 12.62 -10.41 -5.32
N THR A 143 12.72 -10.31 -6.64
CA THR A 143 11.54 -10.19 -7.52
C THR A 143 10.66 -11.43 -7.44
N LEU A 144 11.25 -12.63 -7.31
CA LEU A 144 10.50 -13.86 -7.10
C LEU A 144 9.81 -13.85 -5.73
N GLY A 145 10.50 -13.42 -4.67
CA GLY A 145 9.92 -13.28 -3.33
C GLY A 145 8.77 -12.26 -3.28
N LEU A 146 8.95 -11.08 -3.88
CA LEU A 146 7.91 -10.06 -4.03
C LEU A 146 6.71 -10.58 -4.84
N GLY A 147 6.97 -11.30 -5.93
CA GLY A 147 5.94 -12.00 -6.70
C GLY A 147 5.20 -13.05 -5.88
N GLY A 148 5.90 -13.78 -5.01
CA GLY A 148 5.30 -14.74 -4.09
C GLY A 148 4.36 -14.09 -3.07
N ILE A 149 4.76 -12.94 -2.50
CA ILE A 149 3.90 -12.17 -1.59
C ILE A 149 2.59 -11.77 -2.28
N ILE A 150 2.68 -11.23 -3.50
CA ILE A 150 1.50 -10.85 -4.30
C ILE A 150 0.66 -12.08 -4.65
N GLY A 151 1.29 -13.19 -5.06
CA GLY A 151 0.62 -14.42 -5.45
C GLY A 151 -0.17 -15.05 -4.30
N ILE A 152 0.41 -15.09 -3.10
CA ILE A 152 -0.28 -15.57 -1.89
C ILE A 152 -1.49 -14.68 -1.59
N TYR A 153 -1.31 -13.36 -1.63
CA TYR A 153 -2.41 -12.43 -1.39
C TYR A 153 -3.53 -12.60 -2.42
N PHE A 154 -3.22 -12.74 -3.71
CA PHE A 154 -4.21 -13.00 -4.74
C PHE A 154 -4.97 -14.32 -4.50
N ALA A 155 -4.28 -15.39 -4.07
CA ALA A 155 -4.92 -16.65 -3.71
C ALA A 155 -5.89 -16.49 -2.52
N VAL A 156 -5.54 -15.69 -1.52
CA VAL A 156 -6.42 -15.35 -0.38
C VAL A 156 -7.68 -14.60 -0.85
N ILE A 157 -7.55 -13.66 -1.79
CA ILE A 157 -8.70 -12.95 -2.36
C ILE A 157 -9.62 -13.90 -3.13
N VAL A 158 -9.06 -14.76 -3.98
CA VAL A 158 -9.81 -15.79 -4.71
C VAL A 158 -10.54 -16.73 -3.74
N TYR A 159 -9.88 -17.12 -2.65
CA TYR A 159 -10.48 -17.92 -1.59
C TYR A 159 -11.67 -17.21 -0.92
N TYR A 160 -11.55 -15.93 -0.59
CA TYR A 160 -12.67 -15.17 -0.02
C TYR A 160 -13.84 -15.00 -0.99
N LEU A 161 -13.56 -14.79 -2.28
CA LEU A 161 -14.60 -14.74 -3.31
C LEU A 161 -15.31 -16.09 -3.47
N TRP A 162 -14.55 -17.20 -3.43
CA TRP A 162 -15.10 -18.54 -3.45
C TRP A 162 -15.97 -18.84 -2.21
N GLN A 163 -15.48 -18.48 -1.01
CA GLN A 163 -16.23 -18.61 0.24
C GLN A 163 -17.54 -17.83 0.19
N LEU A 164 -17.51 -16.58 -0.29
CA LEU A 164 -18.72 -15.77 -0.46
C LEU A 164 -19.74 -16.49 -1.35
N LYS A 165 -19.31 -17.00 -2.52
CA LYS A 165 -20.19 -17.74 -3.43
C LYS A 165 -20.74 -19.02 -2.79
N HIS A 166 -19.87 -19.82 -2.17
CA HIS A 166 -20.24 -21.09 -1.55
C HIS A 166 -21.29 -20.93 -0.45
N TRP A 167 -21.10 -19.97 0.47
CA TRP A 167 -22.06 -19.72 1.53
C TRP A 167 -23.36 -19.13 1.00
N MET A 168 -23.30 -18.25 0.00
CA MET A 168 -24.51 -17.71 -0.63
C MET A 168 -25.36 -18.79 -1.30
N GLU A 169 -24.75 -19.76 -1.97
CA GLU A 169 -25.46 -20.90 -2.54
C GLU A 169 -26.07 -21.77 -1.44
N LYS A 170 -25.30 -22.09 -0.39
CA LYS A 170 -25.75 -22.93 0.73
C LYS A 170 -26.88 -22.31 1.54
N PHE A 171 -26.86 -20.99 1.75
CA PHE A 171 -27.88 -20.30 2.54
C PHE A 171 -29.08 -19.82 1.71
N SER A 172 -29.02 -19.87 0.38
CA SER A 172 -30.13 -19.45 -0.49
C SER A 172 -31.43 -20.24 -0.29
N GLY A 173 -31.36 -21.45 0.26
CA GLY A 173 -32.53 -22.30 0.53
C GLY A 173 -33.10 -22.21 1.95
N LEU A 174 -32.46 -21.46 2.87
CA LEU A 174 -32.90 -21.35 4.27
C LEU A 174 -33.95 -20.23 4.44
N ASP A 175 -35.03 -20.51 5.17
CA ASP A 175 -36.12 -19.55 5.38
C ASP A 175 -35.66 -18.26 6.10
N VAL A 176 -34.61 -18.35 6.94
CA VAL A 176 -33.94 -17.19 7.58
C VAL A 176 -33.36 -16.20 6.56
N VAL A 177 -32.90 -16.66 5.39
CA VAL A 177 -32.41 -15.77 4.31
C VAL A 177 -33.53 -15.17 3.49
N LYS A 178 -34.70 -15.82 3.43
CA LYS A 178 -35.92 -15.20 2.90
C LYS A 178 -36.41 -14.07 3.80
N GLU A 179 -36.20 -14.20 5.11
CA GLU A 179 -36.64 -13.23 6.12
C GLU A 179 -35.71 -11.99 6.22
N ILE A 180 -34.39 -12.19 6.15
CA ILE A 180 -33.38 -11.09 6.17
C ILE A 180 -33.21 -10.44 4.79
N GLY A 181 -33.58 -11.13 3.71
CA GLY A 181 -33.39 -10.72 2.32
C GLY A 181 -32.00 -11.10 1.77
N LYS A 182 -31.98 -11.72 0.59
CA LYS A 182 -30.76 -12.24 -0.06
C LYS A 182 -29.67 -11.17 -0.25
N GLU A 183 -30.05 -9.94 -0.56
CA GLU A 183 -29.11 -8.83 -0.75
C GLU A 183 -28.42 -8.41 0.56
N GLN A 184 -29.17 -8.35 1.66
CA GLN A 184 -28.62 -8.00 2.98
C GLN A 184 -27.63 -9.08 3.48
N GLY A 185 -27.91 -10.36 3.19
CA GLY A 185 -26.99 -11.47 3.47
C GLY A 185 -25.67 -11.36 2.68
N ILE A 186 -25.74 -11.03 1.39
CA ILE A 186 -24.56 -10.79 0.54
C ILE A 186 -23.75 -9.61 1.08
N LEU A 187 -24.42 -8.52 1.44
CA LEU A 187 -23.77 -7.32 1.95
C LEU A 187 -23.02 -7.60 3.27
N ASN A 188 -23.63 -8.33 4.19
CA ASN A 188 -23.01 -8.68 5.47
C ASN A 188 -21.78 -9.59 5.30
N LEU A 189 -21.88 -10.65 4.49
CA LEU A 189 -20.73 -11.54 4.25
C LEU A 189 -19.61 -10.83 3.47
N SER A 190 -19.95 -10.07 2.42
CA SER A 190 -18.96 -9.33 1.63
C SER A 190 -18.25 -8.28 2.47
N THR A 191 -18.96 -7.58 3.37
CA THR A 191 -18.36 -6.64 4.33
C THR A 191 -17.41 -7.35 5.28
N LYS A 192 -17.79 -8.52 5.82
CA LYS A 192 -16.93 -9.32 6.70
C LYS A 192 -15.63 -9.70 5.98
N TYR A 193 -15.72 -10.29 4.80
CA TYR A 193 -14.53 -10.72 4.05
C TYR A 193 -13.71 -9.55 3.51
N ALA A 194 -14.33 -8.41 3.17
CA ALA A 194 -13.60 -7.19 2.83
C ALA A 194 -12.80 -6.65 4.04
N ARG A 195 -13.37 -6.71 5.25
CA ARG A 195 -12.66 -6.29 6.47
C ARG A 195 -11.47 -7.20 6.80
N GLU A 196 -11.62 -8.51 6.59
CA GLU A 196 -10.54 -9.49 6.73
C GLU A 196 -9.46 -9.30 5.64
N SER A 197 -9.89 -9.15 4.39
CA SER A 197 -9.03 -8.82 3.25
C SER A 197 -8.17 -7.60 3.52
N THR A 198 -8.77 -6.52 4.03
CA THR A 198 -8.03 -5.28 4.31
C THR A 198 -7.04 -5.39 5.47
N MET A 199 -7.19 -6.38 6.36
CA MET A 199 -6.17 -6.69 7.35
C MET A 199 -5.01 -7.45 6.70
N MET A 200 -5.31 -8.42 5.85
CA MET A 200 -4.31 -9.17 5.10
C MET A 200 -3.54 -8.29 4.12
N GLY A 201 -4.22 -7.42 3.37
CA GLY A 201 -3.58 -6.50 2.44
C GLY A 201 -2.67 -5.51 3.15
N MET A 202 -3.01 -5.06 4.36
CA MET A 202 -2.10 -4.29 5.22
C MET A 202 -0.79 -5.01 5.52
N VAL A 203 -0.86 -6.27 5.95
CA VAL A 203 0.35 -7.08 6.18
C VAL A 203 1.15 -7.23 4.87
N VAL A 204 0.45 -7.44 3.76
CA VAL A 204 1.05 -7.63 2.43
C VAL A 204 1.80 -6.40 1.97
N TYR A 205 1.18 -5.21 1.92
CA TYR A 205 1.89 -4.02 1.42
C TYR A 205 3.01 -3.57 2.36
N VAL A 206 2.86 -3.76 3.69
CA VAL A 206 3.93 -3.46 4.65
C VAL A 206 5.14 -4.36 4.40
N ALA A 207 4.92 -5.68 4.34
CA ALA A 207 6.00 -6.64 4.06
C ALA A 207 6.62 -6.37 2.68
N PHE A 208 5.79 -6.12 1.68
CA PHE A 208 6.22 -5.85 0.31
C PHE A 208 7.12 -4.62 0.23
N PHE A 209 6.74 -3.48 0.82
CA PHE A 209 7.55 -2.27 0.76
C PHE A 209 8.88 -2.39 1.50
N ILE A 210 8.91 -3.08 2.64
CA ILE A 210 10.15 -3.33 3.38
C ILE A 210 11.09 -4.21 2.53
N VAL A 211 10.58 -5.31 1.97
CA VAL A 211 11.37 -6.21 1.13
C VAL A 211 11.85 -5.49 -0.13
N LEU A 212 10.99 -4.68 -0.77
CA LEU A 212 11.34 -3.89 -1.96
C LEU A 212 12.45 -2.89 -1.65
N TRP A 213 12.37 -2.16 -0.53
CA TRP A 213 13.42 -1.23 -0.12
C TRP A 213 14.76 -1.94 0.09
N ILE A 214 14.75 -3.07 0.83
CA ILE A 214 15.96 -3.86 1.08
C ILE A 214 16.55 -4.40 -0.23
N ALA A 215 15.69 -4.85 -1.15
CA ALA A 215 16.09 -5.33 -2.46
C ALA A 215 16.81 -4.22 -3.25
N LEU A 216 16.21 -3.04 -3.35
CA LEU A 216 16.84 -1.92 -4.06
C LEU A 216 18.14 -1.48 -3.39
N LYS A 217 18.16 -1.33 -2.06
CA LYS A 217 19.38 -0.96 -1.35
C LYS A 217 20.56 -1.89 -1.62
N LYS A 218 20.32 -3.21 -1.65
CA LYS A 218 21.37 -4.21 -1.88
C LYS A 218 21.84 -4.30 -3.33
N ASN A 219 21.03 -3.83 -4.27
CA ASN A 219 21.27 -4.06 -5.69
C ASN A 219 21.19 -2.74 -6.48
N THR A 220 21.67 -1.67 -5.87
CA THR A 220 21.83 -0.39 -6.53
C THR A 220 23.24 0.13 -6.34
N GLU A 221 23.75 0.77 -7.37
CA GLU A 221 25.04 1.47 -7.36
C GLU A 221 24.82 2.96 -7.65
N ASN A 222 25.76 3.81 -7.25
CA ASN A 222 25.68 5.23 -7.56
C ASN A 222 25.96 5.41 -9.07
N LYS A 223 25.14 6.21 -9.76
CA LYS A 223 25.36 6.52 -11.19
C LYS A 223 26.63 7.31 -11.48
N GLU A 224 27.31 7.79 -10.44
CA GLU A 224 28.57 8.52 -10.53
C GLU A 224 29.59 7.76 -9.65
N ALA A 225 30.37 6.90 -10.29
CA ALA A 225 31.66 6.39 -9.84
C ALA A 225 32.73 6.92 -10.79
#